data_AF-A0A098PUB2-F1
#
_entry.id   AF-A0A098PUB2-F1
#
_cell.length_a   1.000
_cell.length_b   1.000
_cell.length_c   1.000
_cell.angle_alpha   90.00
_cell.angle_beta   90.00
_cell.angle_gamma   90.00
#
_symmetry.space_group_name_H-M   'P 1'
#
loop_
_entity.id
_entity.type
_entity.pdbx_description
1 polymer ?
#
loop_
_entity_poly.entity_id
_entity_poly.type
_entity_poly.pdbx_seq_one_letter_code
_entity_poly.pdbx_strand_id
1 'polypeptide(L)'
;MLTEPIQPLSIAAAVLAPATLGSIRRSVSFHRRGWQILDRWAFESPAQVRALEAEGEVILLGRLLEQQQLEHQALRSAAALEQRRRGLAEHEILALHKIRTTLA
;
A
#
# COMPACT_ATOMS: atom_id res chain seq x y z
N MET A 1 16.45 -0.97 -20.31
CA MET A 1 15.43 -1.98 -19.93
C MET A 1 14.15 -1.23 -19.65
N LEU A 2 13.12 -1.43 -20.46
CA LEU A 2 11.79 -0.84 -20.22
C LEU A 2 11.16 -1.69 -19.12
N THR A 3 11.07 -1.13 -17.91
CA THR A 3 10.30 -1.74 -16.83
C THR A 3 8.86 -1.85 -17.32
N GLU A 4 8.41 -3.06 -17.62
CA GLU A 4 7.00 -3.31 -17.91
C GLU A 4 6.17 -2.67 -16.78
N PRO A 5 5.04 -2.00 -17.11
CA PRO A 5 4.21 -1.40 -16.07
C PRO A 5 3.77 -2.52 -15.13
N ILE A 6 4.33 -2.53 -13.92
CA ILE A 6 3.99 -3.48 -12.88
C ILE A 6 2.48 -3.42 -12.70
N GLN A 7 1.80 -4.51 -13.06
CA GLN A 7 0.36 -4.57 -12.95
C GLN A 7 0.01 -4.41 -11.46
N PRO A 8 -0.89 -3.50 -11.09
CA PRO A 8 -1.23 -3.31 -9.69
C PRO A 8 -1.75 -4.61 -9.08
N LEU A 9 -1.31 -4.90 -7.85
CA LEU A 9 -1.60 -6.11 -7.09
C LEU A 9 -0.92 -7.37 -7.65
N SER A 10 0.11 -7.25 -8.49
CA SER A 10 0.80 -8.42 -9.05
C SER A 10 1.54 -9.25 -8.00
N ILE A 11 2.11 -8.60 -6.98
CA ILE A 11 2.82 -9.30 -5.90
C ILE A 11 1.80 -9.84 -4.90
N ALA A 12 0.80 -9.03 -4.57
CA ALA A 12 -0.30 -9.44 -3.70
C ALA A 12 -1.08 -10.65 -4.26
N ALA A 13 -1.17 -10.78 -5.59
CA ALA A 13 -1.77 -11.93 -6.27
C ALA A 13 -1.09 -13.28 -6.00
N ALA A 14 0.19 -13.28 -5.62
CA ALA A 14 0.90 -14.50 -5.23
C ALA A 14 0.68 -14.88 -3.75
N VAL A 15 0.08 -13.99 -2.96
CA VAL A 15 0.02 -14.11 -1.49
C VAL A 15 -1.41 -14.27 -1.00
N LEU A 16 -2.35 -13.50 -1.55
CA LEU A 16 -3.75 -13.41 -1.12
C LEU A 16 -4.71 -14.20 -2.01
N ALA A 17 -5.88 -14.51 -1.47
CA ALA A 17 -6.94 -15.15 -2.23
C ALA A 17 -7.45 -14.22 -3.36
N PRO A 18 -7.81 -14.79 -4.54
CA PRO A 18 -8.40 -14.00 -5.63
C PRO A 18 -9.69 -13.25 -5.24
N ALA A 19 -10.46 -13.80 -4.30
CA ALA A 19 -11.67 -13.18 -3.77
C ALA A 19 -11.38 -11.84 -3.08
N THR A 20 -10.40 -11.82 -2.18
CA THR A 20 -9.91 -10.64 -1.46
C THR A 20 -9.44 -9.56 -2.40
N LEU A 21 -8.62 -9.93 -3.40
CA LEU A 21 -8.17 -8.99 -4.43
C LEU A 21 -9.33 -8.46 -5.27
N GLY A 22 -10.35 -9.29 -5.51
CA GLY A 22 -11.60 -8.89 -6.13
C GLY A 22 -12.33 -7.81 -5.32
N SER A 23 -12.44 -7.99 -4.00
CA SER A 23 -13.06 -7.01 -3.10
C SER A 23 -12.32 -5.66 -3.11
N ILE A 24 -10.98 -5.70 -3.07
CA ILE A 24 -10.13 -4.50 -3.14
C ILE A 24 -10.30 -3.77 -4.47
N ARG A 25 -10.33 -4.50 -5.59
CA ARG A 25 -10.47 -3.90 -6.93
C ARG A 25 -11.85 -3.32 -7.19
N ARG A 26 -12.91 -3.92 -6.64
CA ARG A 26 -14.30 -3.45 -6.82
C ARG A 26 -14.68 -2.33 -5.87
N SER A 27 -13.99 -2.21 -4.73
CA SER A 27 -14.31 -1.19 -3.73
C SER A 27 -13.78 0.18 -4.13
N VAL A 28 -14.64 1.19 -4.04
CA VAL A 28 -14.30 2.60 -4.29
C VAL A 28 -13.41 3.21 -3.19
N SER A 29 -13.27 2.53 -2.04
CA SER A 29 -12.45 2.99 -0.93
C SER A 29 -10.96 2.82 -1.19
N PHE A 30 -10.56 1.89 -2.07
CA PHE A 30 -9.17 1.64 -2.40
C PHE A 30 -8.82 2.25 -3.75
N HIS A 31 -7.71 2.99 -3.77
CA HIS A 31 -7.14 3.56 -4.97
C HIS A 31 -5.70 3.09 -5.16
N ARG A 32 -5.04 3.57 -6.21
CA ARG A 32 -3.69 3.14 -6.60
C ARG A 32 -2.69 3.03 -5.45
N ARG A 33 -2.68 3.98 -4.49
CA ARG A 33 -1.79 3.90 -3.31
C ARG A 33 -2.08 2.68 -2.44
N GLY A 34 -3.34 2.34 -2.17
CA GLY A 34 -3.69 1.13 -1.42
C GLY A 34 -3.19 -0.12 -2.14
N TRP A 35 -3.31 -0.17 -3.47
CA TRP A 35 -2.77 -1.29 -4.23
C TRP A 35 -1.24 -1.39 -4.14
N GLN A 36 -0.53 -0.25 -4.19
CA GLN A 36 0.92 -0.20 -4.01
C GLN A 36 1.35 -0.61 -2.59
N ILE A 37 0.60 -0.19 -1.57
CA ILE A 37 0.83 -0.60 -0.18
C ILE A 37 0.69 -2.11 -0.05
N LEU A 38 -0.36 -2.68 -0.64
CA LEU A 38 -0.59 -4.13 -0.56
C LEU A 38 0.50 -4.93 -1.27
N ASP A 39 0.94 -4.50 -2.45
CA ASP A 39 2.08 -5.11 -3.14
C ASP A 39 3.37 -4.99 -2.30
N ARG A 40 3.60 -3.84 -1.67
CA ARG A 40 4.75 -3.61 -0.79
C ARG A 40 4.70 -4.54 0.43
N TRP A 41 3.55 -4.67 1.09
CA TRP A 41 3.38 -5.59 2.21
C TRP A 41 3.55 -7.06 1.80
N ALA A 42 3.00 -7.45 0.65
CA ALA A 42 3.14 -8.80 0.11
C ALA A 42 4.59 -9.12 -0.26
N PHE A 43 5.36 -8.12 -0.69
CA PHE A 43 6.80 -8.25 -0.95
C PHE A 43 7.62 -8.35 0.35
N GLU A 44 7.39 -7.46 1.31
CA GLU A 44 8.18 -7.35 2.55
C GLU A 44 7.85 -8.46 3.55
N SER A 45 6.57 -8.79 3.72
CA SER A 45 6.07 -9.70 4.77
C SER A 45 4.92 -10.59 4.29
N PRO A 46 5.12 -11.48 3.30
CA PRO A 46 4.05 -12.30 2.71
C PRO A 46 3.34 -13.20 3.73
N ALA A 47 4.05 -13.69 4.75
CA ALA A 47 3.45 -14.51 5.81
C ALA A 47 2.47 -13.70 6.68
N GLN A 48 2.82 -12.46 7.02
CA GLN A 48 1.96 -11.59 7.84
C GLN A 48 0.71 -11.15 7.06
N VAL A 49 0.86 -10.84 5.77
CA VAL A 49 -0.28 -10.51 4.89
C VAL A 49 -1.27 -11.67 4.81
N ARG A 50 -0.77 -12.91 4.69
CA ARG A 50 -1.62 -14.12 4.74
C ARG A 50 -2.28 -14.32 6.10
N ALA A 51 -1.56 -14.08 7.19
CA ALA A 51 -2.13 -14.18 8.53
C ALA A 51 -3.29 -13.20 8.72
N LEU A 52 -3.12 -11.94 8.30
CA LEU A 52 -4.17 -10.93 8.33
C LEU A 52 -5.40 -11.30 7.50
N GLU A 53 -5.21 -11.90 6.31
CA GLU A 53 -6.33 -12.42 5.52
C GLU A 53 -7.06 -13.57 6.24
N ALA A 54 -6.30 -14.47 6.88
CA ALA A 54 -6.84 -15.61 7.62
C ALA A 54 -7.56 -15.20 8.92
N GLU A 55 -7.11 -14.12 9.57
CA GLU A 55 -7.81 -13.49 10.69
C GLU A 55 -9.17 -12.90 10.26
N GLY A 56 -9.28 -12.48 9.00
CA GLY A 56 -10.52 -12.12 8.34
C GLY A 56 -10.32 -11.04 7.29
N GLU A 57 -11.02 -11.18 6.16
CA GLU A 57 -10.92 -10.23 5.03
C GLU A 57 -11.13 -8.77 5.47
N VAL A 58 -12.15 -8.51 6.31
CA VAL A 58 -12.45 -7.16 6.82
C VAL A 58 -11.28 -6.58 7.64
N ILE A 59 -10.52 -7.40 8.36
CA ILE A 59 -9.36 -6.96 9.15
C ILE A 59 -8.26 -6.49 8.21
N LEU A 60 -7.90 -7.29 7.20
CA LEU A 60 -6.94 -6.91 6.17
C LEU A 60 -7.37 -5.62 5.45
N LEU A 61 -8.64 -5.54 5.03
CA LEU A 61 -9.17 -4.37 4.32
C LEU A 61 -9.15 -3.11 5.20
N GLY A 62 -9.51 -3.24 6.48
CA GLY A 62 -9.46 -2.14 7.45
C GLY A 62 -8.04 -1.61 7.62
N ARG A 63 -7.08 -2.50 7.86
CA ARG A 63 -5.66 -2.15 7.98
C ARG A 63 -5.11 -1.48 6.72
N LEU A 64 -5.45 -2.01 5.55
CA LEU A 64 -5.04 -1.43 4.28
C LEU A 64 -5.60 -0.02 4.10
N LEU A 65 -6.86 0.20 4.49
CA LEU A 65 -7.52 1.50 4.36
C LEU A 65 -6.90 2.55 5.29
N GLU A 66 -6.65 2.17 6.55
CA GLU A 66 -5.94 3.01 7.53
C GLU A 66 -4.58 3.45 6.97
N GLN A 67 -3.78 2.51 6.49
CA GLN A 67 -2.46 2.80 5.93
C GLN A 67 -2.56 3.69 4.68
N GLN A 68 -3.52 3.40 3.80
CA GLN A 68 -3.75 4.19 2.59
C GLN A 68 -4.04 5.64 2.93
N GLN A 69 -4.93 5.89 3.90
CA GLN A 69 -5.29 7.25 4.31
C GLN A 69 -4.08 7.98 4.90
N LEU A 70 -3.33 7.30 5.76
CA LEU A 70 -2.18 7.86 6.45
C LEU A 70 -1.05 8.25 5.46
N GLU A 71 -0.68 7.36 4.54
CA GLU A 71 0.31 7.68 3.50
C GLU A 71 -0.19 8.74 2.51
N HIS A 72 -1.48 8.69 2.14
CA HIS A 72 -2.07 9.67 1.23
C HIS A 72 -2.05 11.08 1.83
N GLN A 73 -2.42 11.22 3.10
CA GLN A 73 -2.40 12.49 3.81
C GLN A 73 -0.97 13.03 3.96
N ALA A 74 -0.02 12.17 4.36
CA ALA A 74 1.37 12.58 4.52
C ALA A 74 1.95 13.15 3.22
N LEU A 75 1.73 12.45 2.10
CA LEU A 75 2.28 12.82 0.79
C LEU A 75 1.58 13.99 0.11
N ARG A 76 0.38 14.37 0.57
CA ARG A 76 -0.35 15.54 0.08
C ARG A 76 -0.20 16.78 0.95
N SER A 77 0.50 16.67 2.07
CA SER A 77 0.78 17.81 2.94
C SER A 77 1.62 18.87 2.19
N ALA A 78 1.48 20.14 2.58
CA ALA A 78 2.25 21.23 1.97
C ALA A 78 3.77 20.99 2.08
N ALA A 79 4.22 20.45 3.21
CA ALA A 79 5.63 20.07 3.43
C ALA A 79 6.09 18.98 2.45
N ALA A 80 5.29 17.93 2.25
CA ALA A 80 5.61 16.87 1.30
C ALA A 80 5.66 17.36 -0.15
N LEU A 81 4.79 18.28 -0.55
CA LEU A 81 4.81 18.87 -1.89
C LEU A 81 6.10 19.68 -2.12
N GLU A 82 6.54 20.43 -1.12
CA GLU A 82 7.80 21.18 -1.18
C GLU A 82 9.02 20.26 -1.19
N GLN A 83 9.04 19.21 -0.36
CA GLN A 83 10.08 18.18 -0.38
C GLN A 83 10.17 17.49 -1.75
N ARG A 84 9.02 17.17 -2.36
CA ARG A 84 8.96 16.60 -3.71
C ARG A 84 9.53 17.55 -4.77
N ARG A 85 9.26 18.86 -4.67
CA ARG A 85 9.87 19.87 -5.56
C ARG A 85 11.38 19.94 -5.41
N ARG A 86 11.92 19.62 -4.23
CA ARG A 86 13.36 19.53 -3.96
C ARG A 86 13.98 18.19 -4.40
N GLY A 87 13.19 17.30 -5.00
CA GLY A 87 13.67 16.04 -5.58
C GLY A 87 13.60 14.83 -4.65
N LEU A 88 12.98 14.94 -3.46
CA LEU A 88 12.83 13.79 -2.57
C LEU A 88 11.83 12.78 -3.14
N ALA A 89 12.18 11.51 -3.04
CA ALA A 89 11.32 10.39 -3.41
C ALA A 89 10.21 10.18 -2.37
N GLU A 90 9.12 9.53 -2.77
CA GLU A 90 7.96 9.33 -1.89
C GLU A 90 8.31 8.53 -0.62
N HIS A 91 9.18 7.53 -0.72
CA HIS A 91 9.61 6.74 0.44
C HIS A 91 10.42 7.57 1.45
N GLU A 92 11.25 8.50 0.96
CA GLU A 92 12.01 9.43 1.81
C GLU A 92 11.08 10.40 2.52
N ILE A 93 10.08 10.93 1.81
CA ILE A 93 9.06 11.82 2.39
C ILE A 93 8.26 11.09 3.48
N LEU A 94 7.82 9.86 3.22
CA LEU A 94 7.11 9.05 4.23
C LEU A 94 7.98 8.82 5.47
N ALA A 95 9.27 8.50 5.28
CA ALA A 95 10.21 8.32 6.39
C ALA A 95 10.41 9.62 7.20
N LEU A 96 10.57 10.76 6.53
CA LEU A 96 10.67 12.08 7.17
C LEU A 96 9.42 12.43 7.98
N HIS A 97 8.25 12.02 7.49
CA HIS A 97 6.96 12.20 8.16
C HIS A 97 6.69 11.12 9.23
N LYS A 98 7.68 10.26 9.54
CA LYS A 98 7.58 9.16 10.51
C LYS A 98 6.45 8.18 10.21
N ILE A 99 6.11 8.03 8.93
CA ILE A 99 5.10 7.09 8.46
C ILE A 99 5.75 5.72 8.32
N ARG A 100 5.34 4.77 9.15
CA ARG A 100 5.78 3.37 9.04
C ARG A 100 5.09 2.73 7.85
N THR A 101 5.86 2.22 6.89
CA THR A 101 5.36 1.63 5.64
C THR A 101 5.23 0.11 5.68
N THR A 102 5.93 -0.53 6.62
CA THR A 102 5.90 -1.98 6.83
C THR A 102 4.62 -2.41 7.55
N LEU A 103 4.13 -3.60 7.24
CA LEU A 103 3.08 -4.24 8.03
C LEU A 103 3.64 -4.57 9.43
N ALA A 104 2.88 -4.22 10.48
CA ALA A 104 3.30 -4.26 11.87
C ALA A 104 2.62 -5.40 12.63
#